data_AF-A0A976PYZ9-F1
#
_entry.id   AF-A0A976PYZ9-F1
#
_cell.length_a   1.000
_cell.length_b   1.000
_cell.length_c   1.000
_cell.angle_alpha   90.00
_cell.angle_beta   90.00
_cell.angle_gamma   90.00
#
_symmetry.space_group_name_H-M   'P 1'
#
loop_
_entity.id
_entity.type
_entity.pdbx_description
1 polymer ?
#
loop_
_entity_poly.entity_id
_entity_poly.type
_entity_poly.pdbx_seq_one_letter_code
_entity_poly.pdbx_strand_id
1 'polypeptide(L)'
;MKKLMALMLITLLPLLFVGCATTTITGVWTDESYKQTPIQSVMILGVADNQRNRKIFESVMAAEFEKNGVQAIASSTILGDAEIKEENVLEIAQEKQVQTVLVTRLVGSKQQQVYYPPTRHGVPHSYYRSWNSYYYRMYDYAYTPGYMATYTNVL
;
A
#
# COMPACT_ATOMS: atom_id res chain seq x y z
N MET A 1 -26.63 -22.76 23.38
CA MET A 1 -26.31 -21.36 22.99
C MET A 1 -24.81 -21.08 23.04
N LYS A 2 -24.12 -21.19 24.18
CA LYS A 2 -22.65 -20.96 24.27
C LYS A 2 -21.79 -21.79 23.29
N LYS A 3 -22.11 -23.08 23.10
CA LYS A 3 -21.41 -23.96 22.15
C LYS A 3 -21.61 -23.56 20.67
N LEU A 4 -22.79 -23.08 20.30
CA LEU A 4 -23.05 -22.55 18.96
C LEU A 4 -22.31 -21.23 18.71
N MET A 5 -22.26 -20.37 19.74
CA MET A 5 -21.57 -19.09 19.67
C MET A 5 -20.04 -19.27 19.58
N ALA A 6 -19.49 -20.25 20.29
CA ALA A 6 -18.09 -20.64 20.17
C ALA A 6 -17.75 -21.24 18.79
N LEU A 7 -18.64 -22.07 18.24
CA LEU A 7 -18.46 -22.65 16.90
C LEU A 7 -18.46 -21.57 15.81
N MET A 8 -19.32 -20.55 15.94
CA MET A 8 -19.40 -19.41 15.03
C MET A 8 -18.17 -18.49 15.12
N LEU A 9 -17.59 -18.34 16.30
CA LEU A 9 -16.36 -17.56 16.49
C LEU A 9 -15.13 -18.27 15.89
N ILE A 10 -15.07 -19.60 16.00
CA ILE A 10 -14.00 -20.43 15.44
C ILE A 10 -14.02 -20.40 13.91
N THR A 11 -15.20 -20.38 13.27
CA THR A 11 -15.31 -20.26 11.82
C THR A 11 -15.05 -18.84 11.30
N LEU A 12 -15.28 -17.80 12.10
CA LEU A 12 -15.03 -16.41 11.70
C LEU A 12 -13.57 -15.97 11.88
N LEU A 13 -12.84 -16.56 12.84
CA LEU A 13 -11.43 -16.26 13.12
C LEU A 13 -10.47 -16.34 11.90
N PRO A 14 -10.55 -17.35 11.00
CA PRO A 14 -9.66 -17.42 9.85
C PRO A 14 -9.92 -16.33 8.80
N LEU A 15 -11.11 -15.70 8.75
CA LEU A 15 -11.38 -14.60 7.81
C LEU A 15 -10.57 -13.34 8.12
N LEU A 16 -10.03 -13.21 9.33
CA LEU A 16 -9.20 -12.07 9.73
C LEU A 16 -7.80 -12.08 9.09
N PHE A 17 -7.38 -13.20 8.49
CA PHE A 17 -6.02 -13.36 7.93
C PHE A 17 -5.93 -13.21 6.40
N VAL A 18 -7.01 -12.83 5.70
CA VAL A 18 -7.05 -12.80 4.21
C VAL A 18 -6.41 -11.54 3.60
N GLY A 19 -5.71 -10.71 4.37
CA GLY A 19 -5.16 -9.42 3.92
C GLY A 19 -3.70 -9.42 3.44
N CYS A 20 -3.03 -10.57 3.34
CA CYS A 20 -1.60 -10.60 3.00
C CYS A 20 -1.39 -10.33 1.50
N ALA A 21 -0.97 -9.10 1.15
CA ALA A 21 -0.47 -8.78 -0.17
C ALA A 21 1.05 -9.02 -0.22
N THR A 22 1.50 -9.93 -1.08
CA THR A 22 2.92 -10.22 -1.27
C THR A 22 3.51 -9.26 -2.30
N THR A 23 4.61 -8.59 -1.96
CA THR A 23 5.43 -7.84 -2.92
C THR A 23 6.56 -8.74 -3.41
N THR A 24 6.71 -8.87 -4.73
CA THR A 24 7.81 -9.63 -5.35
C THR A 24 8.75 -8.68 -6.08
N ILE A 25 10.05 -8.90 -5.90
CA ILE A 25 11.07 -8.20 -6.69
C ILE A 25 11.10 -8.83 -8.08
N THR A 26 10.81 -8.04 -9.11
CA THR A 26 10.68 -8.51 -10.49
C THR A 26 12.00 -8.54 -11.26
N GLY A 27 13.02 -7.84 -10.77
CA GLY A 27 14.37 -7.83 -11.34
C GLY A 27 15.36 -7.11 -10.44
N VAL A 28 16.60 -7.61 -10.43
CA VAL A 28 17.74 -6.98 -9.76
C VAL A 28 18.89 -6.96 -10.74
N TRP A 29 19.53 -5.80 -10.87
CA TRP A 29 20.75 -5.62 -11.64
C TRP A 29 21.80 -4.97 -10.75
N THR A 30 23.03 -5.46 -10.83
CA THR A 30 24.18 -4.96 -10.10
C THR A 30 25.35 -4.90 -11.06
N ASP A 31 26.17 -3.85 -10.97
CA ASP A 31 27.40 -3.75 -11.75
C ASP A 31 28.39 -4.87 -11.40
N GLU A 32 29.04 -5.46 -12.41
CA GLU A 32 29.97 -6.59 -12.21
C GLU A 32 31.21 -6.21 -11.37
N SER A 33 31.59 -4.93 -11.38
CA SER A 33 32.72 -4.41 -10.61
C SER A 33 32.34 -4.05 -9.17
N TYR A 34 31.05 -4.06 -8.81
CA TYR A 34 30.58 -3.68 -7.49
C TYR A 34 30.99 -4.71 -6.44
N LYS A 35 31.79 -4.25 -5.46
CA LYS A 35 32.10 -5.04 -4.27
C LYS A 35 31.11 -4.70 -3.18
N GLN A 36 30.39 -5.72 -2.70
CA GLN A 36 29.45 -5.57 -1.58
C GLN A 36 30.17 -4.98 -0.37
N THR A 37 29.84 -3.72 -0.09
CA THR A 37 30.34 -2.99 1.07
C THR A 37 29.15 -2.73 1.99
N PRO A 38 29.27 -2.92 3.32
CA PRO A 38 28.20 -2.59 4.24
C PRO A 38 27.81 -1.12 4.09
N ILE A 39 26.50 -0.86 3.96
CA ILE A 39 25.94 0.49 3.93
C ILE A 39 25.85 0.98 5.37
N GLN A 40 26.62 2.01 5.69
CA GLN A 40 26.67 2.63 7.02
C GLN A 40 25.88 3.94 7.06
N SER A 41 25.88 4.67 5.95
CA SER A 41 25.08 5.90 5.79
C SER A 41 24.44 5.98 4.42
N VAL A 42 23.19 6.41 4.38
CA VAL A 42 22.38 6.48 3.16
C VAL A 42 21.56 7.76 3.09
N MET A 43 21.56 8.40 1.92
CA MET A 43 20.58 9.44 1.59
C MET A 43 19.47 8.85 0.72
N ILE A 44 18.21 9.07 1.10
CA ILE A 44 17.04 8.58 0.36
C ILE A 44 16.51 9.71 -0.52
N LEU A 45 16.44 9.44 -1.83
CA LEU A 45 15.96 10.35 -2.85
C LEU A 45 14.76 9.73 -3.58
N GLY A 46 13.58 10.29 -3.36
CA GLY A 46 12.34 9.92 -4.06
C GLY A 46 12.04 10.85 -5.22
N VAL A 47 11.95 10.29 -6.43
CA VAL A 47 11.48 11.00 -7.63
C VAL A 47 9.97 10.81 -7.73
N ALA A 48 9.22 11.85 -7.33
CA ALA A 48 7.76 11.87 -7.36
C ALA A 48 7.21 13.28 -7.59
N ASP A 49 6.12 13.39 -8.37
CA ASP A 49 5.46 14.68 -8.64
C ASP A 49 4.83 15.31 -7.39
N ASN A 50 4.37 14.47 -6.47
CA ASN A 50 3.72 14.91 -5.23
C ASN A 50 4.74 15.01 -4.08
N GLN A 51 5.10 16.25 -3.73
CA GLN A 51 6.09 16.54 -2.68
C GLN A 51 5.68 16.01 -1.29
N ARG A 52 4.39 15.96 -0.97
CA ARG A 52 3.92 15.37 0.30
C ARG A 52 4.21 13.87 0.33
N ASN A 53 3.87 13.16 -0.75
CA ASN A 53 4.11 11.72 -0.83
C ASN A 53 5.61 11.41 -0.81
N ARG A 54 6.42 12.21 -1.51
CA ARG A 54 7.89 12.13 -1.43
C ARG A 54 8.39 12.25 0.01
N LYS A 55 7.99 13.31 0.73
CA LYS A 55 8.40 13.53 2.13
C LYS A 55 8.02 12.37 3.04
N ILE A 56 6.79 11.88 2.94
CA ILE A 56 6.32 10.74 3.73
C ILE A 56 7.13 9.49 3.41
N PHE A 57 7.27 9.17 2.12
CA PHE A 57 8.00 7.99 1.66
C PHE A 57 9.45 8.00 2.14
N GLU A 58 10.17 9.10 1.89
CA GLU A 58 11.58 9.22 2.28
C GLU A 58 11.76 9.16 3.79
N SER A 59 10.85 9.77 4.56
CA SER A 59 10.90 9.73 6.03
C SER A 59 10.67 8.32 6.57
N VAL A 60 9.68 7.60 6.03
CA VAL A 60 9.42 6.21 6.43
C VAL A 60 10.60 5.30 6.08
N MET A 61 11.16 5.47 4.88
CA MET A 61 12.31 4.68 4.44
C MET A 61 13.57 4.98 5.28
N ALA A 62 13.82 6.25 5.59
CA ALA A 62 14.91 6.63 6.49
C ALA A 62 14.77 5.96 7.86
N ALA A 63 13.58 5.99 8.45
CA ALA A 63 13.31 5.35 9.73
C ALA A 63 13.55 3.83 9.70
N GLU A 64 13.22 3.15 8.59
CA GLU A 64 13.52 1.72 8.44
C GLU A 64 15.02 1.44 8.34
N PHE A 65 15.80 2.29 7.66
CA PHE A 65 17.27 2.17 7.66
C PHE A 65 17.86 2.41 9.06
N GLU A 66 17.40 3.42 9.78
CA GLU A 66 17.86 3.73 11.14
C GLU A 66 17.57 2.59 12.11
N LYS A 67 16.39 1.94 12.01
CA LYS A 67 16.06 0.74 12.81
C LYS A 67 17.06 -0.41 12.59
N ASN A 68 17.70 -0.46 11.44
CA ASN A 68 18.71 -1.46 11.09
C ASN A 68 20.15 -0.97 11.33
N GLY A 69 20.33 0.15 12.05
CA GLY A 69 21.65 0.68 12.42
C GLY A 69 22.36 1.44 11.31
N VAL A 70 21.66 1.83 10.24
CA VAL A 70 22.20 2.64 9.14
C VAL A 70 21.82 4.09 9.36
N GLN A 71 22.77 5.02 9.33
CA GLN A 71 22.47 6.45 9.38
C GLN A 71 21.73 6.85 8.12
N ALA A 72 20.52 7.39 8.23
CA ALA A 72 19.69 7.67 7.07
C ALA A 72 19.24 9.14 7.03
N ILE A 73 19.22 9.74 5.84
CA ILE A 73 18.77 11.11 5.65
C ILE A 73 17.78 11.18 4.50
N ALA A 74 16.61 11.78 4.73
CA ALA A 74 15.64 12.06 3.69
C ALA A 74 16.04 13.31 2.90
N SER A 75 16.21 13.19 1.58
CA SER A 75 16.64 14.31 0.72
C SER A 75 15.69 15.51 0.80
N SER A 76 14.40 15.27 0.99
CA SER A 76 13.34 16.28 1.11
C SER A 76 13.46 17.17 2.35
N THR A 77 14.23 16.75 3.36
CA THR A 77 14.55 17.61 4.53
C THR A 77 15.64 18.63 4.23
N ILE A 78 16.48 18.39 3.21
CA ILE A 78 17.59 19.25 2.81
C ILE A 78 17.21 20.07 1.58
N LEU A 79 16.76 19.40 0.52
CA LEU A 79 16.39 20.01 -0.76
C LEU A 79 15.01 20.68 -0.73
N GLY A 80 14.17 20.33 0.25
CA GLY A 80 12.78 20.79 0.27
C GLY A 80 12.06 20.42 -1.02
N ASP A 81 11.40 21.42 -1.61
CA ASP A 81 10.62 21.29 -2.84
C ASP A 81 11.44 21.69 -4.10
N ALA A 82 12.75 21.89 -3.97
CA ALA A 82 13.62 22.18 -5.10
C ALA A 82 13.67 21.02 -6.10
N GLU A 83 13.89 21.37 -7.37
CA GLU A 83 14.10 20.38 -8.43
C GLU A 83 15.34 19.52 -8.12
N ILE A 84 15.18 18.21 -8.27
CA ILE A 84 16.26 17.24 -8.07
C ILE A 84 17.17 17.31 -9.29
N LYS A 85 18.34 17.94 -9.13
CA LYS A 85 19.42 17.98 -10.12
C LYS A 85 20.59 17.15 -9.62
N GLU A 86 21.26 16.46 -10.53
CA GLU A 86 22.37 15.56 -10.20
C GLU A 86 23.46 16.28 -9.41
N GLU A 87 23.81 17.49 -9.82
CA GLU A 87 24.86 18.29 -9.19
C GLU A 87 24.53 18.59 -7.74
N ASN A 88 23.29 19.00 -7.46
CA ASN A 88 22.81 19.31 -6.11
C ASN A 88 22.81 18.05 -5.21
N VAL A 89 22.44 16.89 -5.77
CA VAL A 89 22.41 15.63 -5.03
C VAL A 89 23.82 15.21 -4.65
N LEU A 90 24.78 15.32 -5.57
CA LEU A 90 26.18 14.98 -5.33
C LEU A 90 26.82 15.92 -4.30
N GLU A 91 26.57 17.24 -4.42
CA GLU A 91 27.08 18.23 -3.47
C GLU A 91 26.58 17.94 -2.06
N ILE A 92 25.27 17.70 -1.89
CA ILE A 92 24.68 17.38 -0.58
C ILE A 92 25.20 16.05 -0.04
N ALA A 93 25.34 15.03 -0.90
CA ALA A 93 25.85 13.75 -0.48
C ALA A 93 27.28 13.87 0.08
N GLN A 94 28.12 14.69 -0.57
CA GLN A 94 29.47 15.00 -0.11
C GLN A 94 29.45 15.83 1.18
N GLU A 95 28.62 16.88 1.25
CA GLU A 95 28.50 17.74 2.43
C GLU A 95 28.06 16.96 3.67
N LYS A 96 27.08 16.06 3.50
CA LYS A 96 26.56 15.20 4.58
C LYS A 96 27.41 13.94 4.81
N GLN A 97 28.46 13.74 4.03
CA GLN A 97 29.37 12.59 4.13
C GLN A 97 28.62 11.25 4.09
N VAL A 98 27.57 11.15 3.26
CA VAL A 98 26.84 9.89 3.08
C VAL A 98 27.59 8.97 2.13
N GLN A 99 27.67 7.69 2.49
CA GLN A 99 28.37 6.68 1.71
C GLN A 99 27.56 6.25 0.48
N THR A 100 26.24 6.27 0.59
CA THR A 100 25.34 5.73 -0.44
C THR A 100 24.16 6.67 -0.68
N VAL A 101 23.74 6.79 -1.94
CA VAL A 101 22.51 7.48 -2.32
C VAL A 101 21.55 6.44 -2.88
N LEU A 102 20.38 6.30 -2.25
CA LEU A 102 19.31 5.45 -2.72
C LEU A 102 18.32 6.29 -3.53
N VAL A 103 18.26 6.05 -4.84
CA VAL A 103 17.32 6.71 -5.74
C VAL A 103 16.13 5.80 -6.01
N THR A 104 14.93 6.33 -5.80
CA THR A 104 13.67 5.60 -6.02
C THR A 104 12.76 6.42 -6.92
N ARG A 105 11.97 5.74 -7.75
CA ARG A 105 10.93 6.38 -8.56
C ARG A 105 9.69 5.52 -8.56
N LEU A 106 8.53 6.16 -8.68
CA LEU A 106 7.29 5.46 -8.95
C LEU A 106 7.24 5.05 -10.43
N VAL A 107 7.23 3.74 -10.73
CA VAL A 107 7.19 3.24 -12.12
C VAL A 107 5.76 3.25 -12.65
N GLY A 108 4.77 3.03 -11.80
CA GLY A 108 3.37 3.19 -12.16
C GLY A 108 2.44 2.79 -11.03
N SER A 109 1.15 3.03 -11.19
CA SER A 109 0.14 2.44 -10.32
C SER A 109 -0.88 1.70 -11.16
N LYS A 110 -1.11 0.42 -10.88
CA LYS A 110 -2.16 -0.37 -11.52
C LYS A 110 -3.45 -0.18 -10.75
N GLN A 111 -4.37 0.59 -11.30
CA GLN A 111 -5.73 0.68 -10.79
C GLN A 111 -6.52 -0.55 -11.25
N GLN A 112 -6.93 -1.39 -10.30
CA GLN A 112 -7.88 -2.46 -10.56
C GLN A 112 -9.26 -1.99 -10.13
N GLN A 113 -10.16 -1.84 -11.10
CA GLN A 113 -11.59 -1.63 -10.81
C GLN A 113 -12.25 -3.00 -10.66
N VAL A 114 -12.74 -3.30 -9.47
CA VAL A 114 -13.49 -4.52 -9.19
C VAL A 114 -14.97 -4.15 -9.09
N TYR A 115 -15.79 -4.74 -9.95
CA TYR A 115 -17.24 -4.63 -9.84
C TYR A 115 -17.75 -5.58 -8.77
N TYR A 116 -18.38 -5.03 -7.74
CA TYR A 116 -19.14 -5.82 -6.79
C TYR A 116 -20.60 -5.85 -7.25
N PRO A 117 -21.08 -7.01 -7.78
CA PRO A 117 -22.49 -7.16 -8.08
C PRO A 117 -23.28 -7.06 -6.77
N PRO A 118 -24.53 -6.56 -6.84
CA PRO A 118 -25.32 -6.36 -5.65
C PRO A 118 -25.57 -7.68 -4.92
N THR A 119 -25.33 -7.69 -3.61
CA THR A 119 -25.38 -8.91 -2.80
C THR A 119 -26.83 -9.30 -2.56
N ARG A 120 -27.26 -10.44 -3.10
CA ARG A 120 -28.63 -10.94 -2.92
C ARG A 120 -28.68 -11.94 -1.76
N HIS A 121 -29.27 -11.56 -0.63
CA HIS A 121 -29.47 -12.49 0.48
C HIS A 121 -30.70 -13.37 0.23
N GLY A 122 -30.48 -14.69 0.08
CA GLY A 122 -31.53 -15.70 0.02
C GLY A 122 -32.17 -15.87 1.39
N VAL A 123 -33.51 -15.86 1.43
CA VAL A 123 -34.29 -15.77 2.67
C VAL A 123 -35.37 -16.84 2.69
N PRO A 124 -35.61 -17.53 3.82
CA PRO A 124 -36.52 -18.67 3.88
C PRO A 124 -37.96 -18.30 3.49
N HIS A 125 -38.67 -19.24 2.87
CA HIS A 125 -40.01 -19.03 2.31
C HIS A 125 -41.04 -18.51 3.33
N SER A 126 -40.86 -18.75 4.63
CA SER A 126 -41.80 -18.29 5.67
C SER A 126 -41.88 -16.77 5.84
N TYR A 127 -40.90 -16.02 5.32
CA TYR A 127 -40.87 -14.55 5.36
C TYR A 127 -41.71 -13.86 4.26
N TYR A 128 -42.30 -14.61 3.33
CA TYR A 128 -43.16 -14.08 2.25
C TYR A 128 -44.66 -14.05 2.62
N ARG A 129 -45.00 -14.16 3.91
CA ARG A 129 -46.40 -14.28 4.36
C ARG A 129 -47.21 -12.98 4.34
N SER A 130 -46.57 -11.82 4.17
CA SER A 130 -47.28 -10.54 4.10
C SER A 130 -46.93 -9.81 2.80
N TRP A 131 -47.92 -9.13 2.22
CA TRP A 131 -47.74 -8.28 1.04
C TRP A 131 -46.62 -7.25 1.24
N ASN A 132 -46.59 -6.59 2.39
CA ASN A 132 -45.57 -5.58 2.70
C ASN A 132 -44.15 -6.16 2.76
N SER A 133 -43.96 -7.34 3.34
CA SER A 133 -42.62 -7.96 3.40
C SER A 133 -42.14 -8.47 2.05
N TYR A 134 -43.07 -8.94 1.20
CA TYR A 134 -42.79 -9.33 -0.18
C TYR A 134 -42.45 -8.11 -1.05
N TYR A 135 -43.28 -7.07 -1.02
CA TYR A 135 -43.10 -5.84 -1.80
C TYR A 135 -41.78 -5.14 -1.48
N TYR A 136 -41.50 -4.91 -0.18
CA TYR A 136 -40.27 -4.23 0.25
C TYR A 136 -39.01 -4.99 -0.20
N ARG A 137 -39.04 -6.34 -0.23
CA ARG A 137 -37.91 -7.15 -0.71
C ARG A 137 -37.76 -7.17 -2.21
N MET A 138 -38.86 -7.25 -2.96
CA MET A 138 -38.79 -7.18 -4.42
C MET A 138 -38.30 -5.80 -4.86
N TYR A 139 -38.71 -4.75 -4.14
CA TYR A 139 -38.17 -3.41 -4.31
C TYR A 139 -36.67 -3.36 -4.01
N ASP A 140 -36.23 -3.84 -2.84
CA ASP A 140 -34.81 -3.91 -2.48
C ASP A 140 -33.98 -4.72 -3.51
N TYR A 141 -34.51 -5.82 -4.03
CA TYR A 141 -33.85 -6.65 -5.06
C TYR A 141 -33.73 -5.92 -6.41
N ALA A 142 -34.77 -5.18 -6.80
CA ALA A 142 -34.77 -4.41 -8.04
C ALA A 142 -33.87 -3.18 -7.96
N TYR A 143 -33.73 -2.57 -6.78
CA TYR A 143 -33.09 -1.27 -6.60
C TYR A 143 -31.74 -1.30 -5.87
N THR A 144 -31.28 -2.43 -5.32
CA THR A 144 -29.91 -2.51 -4.75
C THR A 144 -28.87 -2.45 -5.89
N PRO A 145 -28.10 -1.36 -6.01
CA PRO A 145 -27.11 -1.20 -7.06
C PRO A 145 -25.81 -1.93 -6.68
N GLY A 146 -25.10 -2.44 -7.68
CA GLY A 146 -23.69 -2.80 -7.49
C GLY A 146 -22.83 -1.55 -7.32
N TYR A 147 -21.61 -1.71 -6.82
CA TYR A 147 -20.65 -0.61 -6.73
C TYR A 147 -19.30 -0.98 -7.34
N MET A 148 -18.59 0.03 -7.82
CA MET A 148 -17.19 -0.09 -8.27
C MET A 148 -16.29 0.15 -7.06
N ALA A 149 -15.33 -0.74 -6.82
CA ALA A 149 -14.22 -0.50 -5.91
C ALA A 149 -12.93 -0.31 -6.71
N THR A 150 -12.22 0.78 -6.46
CA THR A 150 -10.92 1.05 -7.09
C THR A 150 -9.80 0.70 -6.11
N TYR A 151 -8.98 -0.28 -6.48
CA TYR A 151 -7.76 -0.64 -5.76
C TYR A 151 -6.55 -0.09 -6.52
N THR A 152 -5.75 0.75 -5.86
CA THR A 152 -4.52 1.31 -6.45
C THR A 152 -3.33 0.51 -5.95
N ASN A 153 -2.75 -0.32 -6.82
CA ASN A 153 -1.49 -1.02 -6.55
C ASN A 153 -0.33 -0.19 -7.09
N VAL A 154 0.64 0.12 -6.25
CA VAL A 154 1.87 0.83 -6.63
C VAL A 154 2.85 -0.22 -7.19
N LEU A 155 3.33 -0.03 -8.43
CA LEU A 155 4.23 -0.94 -9.16
C LEU A 155 5.70 -0.56 -9.00
#